data_AF-A0A8C3XGM6-F1
#
_entry.id   AF-A0A8C3XGM6-F1
#
_cell.length_a   1.000
_cell.length_b   1.000
_cell.length_c   1.000
_cell.angle_alpha   90.00
_cell.angle_beta   90.00
_cell.angle_gamma   90.00
#
_symmetry.space_group_name_H-M   'P 1'
#
loop_
_entity.id
_entity.type
_entity.pdbx_description
1 polymer ?
#
loop_
_entity_poly.entity_id
_entity_poly.type
_entity_poly.pdbx_seq_one_letter_code
_entity_poly.pdbx_strand_id
1 'polypeptide(L)'
;MSGRVGDLSPRQAEVLAQFREKLQDVLPSLPSQDDYFLLKWLRARSFDLPKAEAMVRKHIEVRKHMDADNIIAWEPPEVIRKYMSGGLCGYDREGSPVWYEIIGPLDAKGLLFSASKQDLIKNKFRDCEVLRRECEQQSEKLGKKVEMVMMVYDCEGLGLKHLWKPAVDTYGEILAMFEENYPESLKRLFIVKAPKLFPVAYNLVKHFLSEDTRKKVVVLGSNWKEVLQKYIDPAQIPVEYGGTLTDPDGDPKCSSKINYGGDVPQHYYVRDQLAQKYDHSVVVNRGSSHQVEYEILFPGCVLRWQFRSEGADIGFGVYLKTKVGERQRAGDMTEVLPNQRYNAHMVPEDGSLTCSTPGIYVLRFDNTYSFLHSKKVSYSVEVLLPDTASAQQIQGESPNHSP
;
A
#
# COMPACT_ATOMS: atom_id res chain seq x y z
N MET A 1 -25.69 -2.81 -21.51
CA MET A 1 -26.25 -2.71 -20.15
C MET A 1 -25.11 -2.79 -19.16
N SER A 2 -24.93 -1.75 -18.34
CA SER A 2 -23.82 -1.58 -17.41
C SER A 2 -23.96 -2.37 -16.10
N GLY A 3 -25.12 -2.98 -15.84
CA GLY A 3 -25.36 -3.68 -14.57
C GLY A 3 -25.59 -2.72 -13.39
N ARG A 4 -26.06 -1.49 -13.69
CA ARG A 4 -26.47 -0.48 -12.70
C ARG A 4 -27.98 -0.28 -12.74
N VAL A 5 -28.54 0.27 -11.68
CA VAL A 5 -29.97 0.62 -11.60
C VAL A 5 -30.33 1.52 -12.79
N GLY A 6 -31.44 1.21 -13.47
CA GLY A 6 -31.87 1.89 -14.70
C GLY A 6 -31.20 1.40 -15.99
N ASP A 7 -30.18 0.54 -15.91
CA ASP A 7 -29.44 0.01 -17.06
C ASP A 7 -29.06 -1.48 -16.84
N LEU A 8 -30.06 -2.28 -16.47
CA LEU A 8 -29.99 -3.75 -16.36
C LEU A 8 -30.56 -4.42 -17.62
N SER A 9 -29.89 -5.47 -18.11
CA SER A 9 -30.50 -6.41 -19.06
C SER A 9 -31.56 -7.28 -18.36
N PRO A 10 -32.49 -7.92 -19.09
CA PRO A 10 -33.47 -8.84 -18.49
C PRO A 10 -32.81 -9.93 -17.64
N ARG A 11 -31.69 -10.50 -18.11
CA ARG A 11 -30.91 -11.50 -17.37
C ARG A 11 -30.31 -10.92 -16.08
N GLN A 12 -29.79 -9.69 -16.12
CA GLN A 12 -29.22 -9.05 -14.92
C GLN A 12 -30.29 -8.76 -13.86
N ALA A 13 -31.48 -8.33 -14.30
CA ALA A 13 -32.61 -8.10 -13.41
C ALA A 13 -33.10 -9.41 -12.76
N GLU A 14 -33.17 -10.51 -13.52
CA GLU A 14 -33.49 -11.84 -13.00
C GLU A 14 -32.46 -12.31 -11.96
N VAL A 15 -31.17 -12.20 -12.27
CA VAL A 15 -30.09 -12.58 -11.34
C VAL A 15 -30.14 -11.73 -10.06
N LEU A 16 -30.44 -10.43 -10.16
CA LEU A 16 -30.61 -9.56 -8.99
C LEU A 16 -31.76 -10.03 -8.10
N ALA A 17 -32.90 -10.43 -8.68
CA ALA A 17 -34.03 -10.95 -7.93
C ALA A 17 -33.67 -12.26 -7.20
N GLN A 18 -33.04 -13.21 -7.90
CA GLN A 18 -32.55 -14.47 -7.31
C GLN A 18 -31.52 -14.23 -6.21
N PHE A 19 -30.65 -13.24 -6.39
CA PHE A 19 -29.63 -12.88 -5.41
C PHE A 19 -30.25 -12.33 -4.13
N ARG A 20 -31.26 -11.45 -4.26
CA ARG A 20 -32.02 -10.92 -3.13
C ARG A 20 -32.73 -12.03 -2.35
N GLU A 21 -33.34 -12.99 -3.05
CA GLU A 21 -34.00 -14.15 -2.43
C GLU A 21 -32.99 -15.01 -1.64
N LYS A 22 -31.85 -15.33 -2.24
CA LYS A 22 -30.79 -16.13 -1.59
C LYS A 22 -30.17 -15.49 -0.35
N LEU A 23 -30.20 -14.16 -0.27
CA LEU A 23 -29.65 -13.41 0.86
C LEU A 23 -30.70 -13.06 1.91
N GLN A 24 -31.95 -13.51 1.77
CA GLN A 24 -33.05 -13.12 2.65
C GLN A 24 -32.74 -13.34 4.15
N ASP A 25 -31.98 -14.38 4.47
CA ASP A 25 -31.53 -14.71 5.83
C ASP A 25 -30.53 -13.70 6.42
N VAL A 26 -29.80 -12.97 5.56
CA VAL A 26 -28.73 -12.05 5.98
C VAL A 26 -28.96 -10.58 5.58
N LEU A 27 -29.97 -10.27 4.76
CA LEU A 27 -30.30 -8.88 4.37
C LEU A 27 -30.40 -7.91 5.55
N PRO A 28 -30.99 -8.26 6.71
CA PRO A 28 -31.07 -7.35 7.86
C PRO A 28 -29.70 -6.98 8.48
N SER A 29 -28.64 -7.75 8.20
CA SER A 29 -27.28 -7.51 8.72
C SER A 29 -26.43 -6.64 7.78
N LEU A 30 -26.97 -6.24 6.63
CA LEU A 30 -26.28 -5.42 5.64
C LEU A 30 -26.53 -3.92 5.90
N PRO A 31 -25.57 -3.04 5.55
CA PRO A 31 -25.71 -1.60 5.73
C PRO A 31 -26.78 -0.98 4.82
N SER A 32 -27.09 -1.63 3.69
CA SER A 32 -28.16 -1.23 2.77
C SER A 32 -28.76 -2.48 2.12
N GLN A 33 -30.06 -2.41 1.85
CA GLN A 33 -30.81 -3.44 1.13
C GLN A 33 -31.23 -2.98 -0.27
N ASP A 34 -30.81 -1.80 -0.71
CA ASP A 34 -31.14 -1.26 -2.03
C ASP A 34 -30.46 -2.04 -3.18
N ASP A 35 -31.02 -1.91 -4.38
CA ASP A 35 -30.48 -2.58 -5.57
C ASP A 35 -29.05 -2.12 -5.87
N TYR A 36 -28.71 -0.86 -5.57
CA TYR A 36 -27.36 -0.32 -5.72
C TYR A 36 -26.34 -1.13 -4.93
N PHE A 37 -26.60 -1.38 -3.64
CA PHE A 37 -25.73 -2.18 -2.79
C PHE A 37 -25.57 -3.60 -3.32
N LEU A 38 -26.67 -4.29 -3.62
CA LEU A 38 -26.62 -5.68 -4.11
C LEU A 38 -25.90 -5.80 -5.46
N LEU A 39 -26.10 -4.84 -6.36
CA LEU A 39 -25.48 -4.84 -7.68
C LEU A 39 -23.96 -4.65 -7.63
N LYS A 40 -23.39 -4.03 -6.59
CA LYS A 40 -21.92 -3.96 -6.44
C LYS A 40 -21.29 -5.35 -6.35
N TRP A 41 -21.87 -6.23 -5.54
CA TRP A 41 -21.39 -7.60 -5.36
C TRP A 41 -21.56 -8.44 -6.63
N LEU A 42 -22.71 -8.27 -7.31
CA LEU A 42 -22.96 -8.93 -8.59
C LEU A 42 -21.96 -8.47 -9.66
N ARG A 43 -21.76 -7.16 -9.84
CA ARG A 43 -20.79 -6.63 -10.82
C ARG A 43 -19.36 -7.11 -10.52
N ALA A 44 -18.95 -7.10 -9.26
CA ALA A 44 -17.63 -7.56 -8.84
C ALA A 44 -17.36 -9.05 -9.09
N ARG A 45 -18.41 -9.84 -9.32
CA ARG A 45 -18.32 -11.26 -9.69
C ARG A 45 -18.96 -11.54 -11.05
N SER A 46 -19.07 -10.53 -11.92
CA SER A 46 -19.61 -10.69 -13.29
C SER A 46 -20.99 -11.37 -13.33
N PHE A 47 -21.84 -11.07 -12.36
CA PHE A 47 -23.16 -11.68 -12.14
C PHE A 47 -23.12 -13.21 -11.91
N ASP A 48 -21.98 -13.75 -11.47
CA ASP A 48 -21.85 -15.12 -10.95
C ASP A 48 -22.47 -15.20 -9.55
N LEU A 49 -23.68 -15.75 -9.51
CA LEU A 49 -24.54 -15.75 -8.33
C LEU A 49 -23.90 -16.48 -7.12
N PRO A 50 -23.36 -17.71 -7.24
CA PRO A 50 -22.68 -18.36 -6.12
C PRO A 50 -21.48 -17.57 -5.59
N LYS A 51 -20.67 -16.98 -6.45
CA LYS A 51 -19.49 -16.20 -6.01
C LYS A 51 -19.88 -14.88 -5.36
N ALA A 52 -20.90 -14.19 -5.89
CA ALA A 52 -21.41 -12.97 -5.29
C ALA A 52 -22.00 -13.25 -3.89
N GLU A 53 -22.72 -14.36 -3.74
CA GLU A 53 -23.30 -14.77 -2.45
C GLU A 53 -22.19 -15.07 -1.42
N ALA A 54 -21.19 -15.87 -1.80
CA ALA A 54 -20.07 -16.17 -0.93
C ALA A 54 -19.31 -14.89 -0.49
N MET A 55 -19.15 -13.93 -1.41
CA MET A 55 -18.49 -12.65 -1.11
C MET A 55 -19.27 -11.82 -0.09
N VAL A 56 -20.60 -11.68 -0.26
CA VAL A 56 -21.45 -10.94 0.70
C VAL A 56 -21.46 -11.61 2.08
N ARG A 57 -21.55 -12.95 2.13
CA ARG A 57 -21.53 -13.68 3.39
C ARG A 57 -20.19 -13.49 4.14
N LYS A 58 -19.05 -13.53 3.43
CA LYS A 58 -17.74 -13.20 4.01
C LYS A 58 -17.70 -11.75 4.52
N HIS A 59 -18.25 -10.79 3.76
CA HIS A 59 -18.32 -9.40 4.19
C HIS A 59 -19.10 -9.23 5.50
N ILE A 60 -20.21 -9.94 5.69
CA ILE A 60 -20.98 -9.90 6.95
C ILE A 60 -20.14 -10.38 8.14
N GLU A 61 -19.35 -11.45 7.97
CA GLU A 61 -18.42 -11.93 9.01
C GLU A 61 -17.38 -10.87 9.37
N VAL A 62 -16.80 -10.20 8.36
CA VAL A 62 -15.85 -9.11 8.57
C VAL A 62 -16.51 -7.93 9.27
N ARG A 63 -17.72 -7.53 8.87
CA ARG A 63 -18.48 -6.46 9.53
C ARG A 63 -18.66 -6.74 11.02
N LYS A 64 -19.03 -7.98 11.37
CA LYS A 64 -19.16 -8.42 12.76
C LYS A 64 -17.83 -8.37 13.51
N HIS A 65 -16.75 -8.85 12.89
CA HIS A 65 -15.42 -8.84 13.51
C HIS A 65 -14.87 -7.42 13.74
N MET A 66 -15.12 -6.51 12.81
CA MET A 66 -14.66 -5.12 12.87
C MET A 66 -15.58 -4.22 13.73
N ASP A 67 -16.72 -4.72 14.18
CA ASP A 67 -17.79 -3.94 14.80
C ASP A 67 -18.20 -2.75 13.91
N ALA A 68 -18.45 -3.05 12.63
CA ALA A 68 -18.63 -2.07 11.56
C ALA A 68 -19.79 -1.09 11.83
N ASP A 69 -20.82 -1.51 12.56
CA ASP A 69 -21.96 -0.65 12.88
C ASP A 69 -21.60 0.48 13.86
N ASN A 70 -20.59 0.27 14.71
CA ASN A 70 -20.10 1.25 15.67
C ASN A 70 -18.72 1.84 15.32
N ILE A 71 -18.07 1.33 14.27
CA ILE A 71 -16.64 1.60 13.99
C ILE A 71 -16.33 3.08 13.73
N ILE A 72 -17.30 3.85 13.25
CA ILE A 72 -17.10 5.28 13.02
C ILE A 72 -16.87 6.03 14.35
N ALA A 73 -17.57 5.60 15.41
CA ALA A 73 -17.44 6.15 16.76
C ALA A 73 -16.22 5.59 17.51
N TRP A 74 -15.63 4.49 17.02
CA TRP A 74 -14.38 3.99 17.56
C TRP A 74 -13.26 5.01 17.34
N GLU A 75 -12.53 5.34 18.41
CA GLU A 75 -11.39 6.23 18.36
C GLU A 75 -10.10 5.43 18.11
N PRO A 76 -9.37 5.71 17.02
CA PRO A 76 -8.08 5.09 16.81
C PRO A 76 -7.06 5.53 17.87
N PRO A 77 -6.06 4.68 18.18
CA PRO A 77 -4.91 5.06 19.00
C PRO A 77 -4.33 6.41 18.58
N GLU A 78 -3.90 7.20 19.56
CA GLU A 78 -3.41 8.57 19.34
C GLU A 78 -2.31 8.63 18.28
N VAL A 79 -1.38 7.66 18.28
CA VAL A 79 -0.30 7.57 17.29
C VAL A 79 -0.83 7.40 15.86
N ILE A 80 -1.92 6.65 15.68
CA ILE A 80 -2.57 6.49 14.37
C ILE A 80 -3.23 7.81 13.97
N ARG A 81 -3.99 8.45 14.87
CA ARG A 81 -4.67 9.72 14.58
C ARG A 81 -3.70 10.85 14.22
N LYS A 82 -2.52 10.87 14.84
CA LYS A 82 -1.51 11.91 14.65
C LYS A 82 -0.58 11.66 13.46
N TYR A 83 -0.22 10.42 13.17
CA TYR A 83 0.87 10.11 12.23
C TYR A 83 0.47 9.19 11.06
N MET A 84 -0.74 8.61 11.06
CA MET A 84 -1.24 7.92 9.87
C MET A 84 -1.76 8.95 8.86
N SER A 85 -1.09 9.00 7.71
CA SER A 85 -1.39 9.96 6.66
C SER A 85 -2.74 9.73 5.99
N GLY A 86 -3.22 10.80 5.36
CA GLY A 86 -4.40 10.82 4.50
C GLY A 86 -5.62 11.45 5.15
N GLY A 87 -6.69 11.53 4.38
CA GLY A 87 -7.95 12.08 4.85
C GLY A 87 -8.94 12.40 3.73
N LEU A 88 -10.19 12.59 4.14
CA LEU A 88 -11.29 13.00 3.27
C LEU A 88 -11.26 14.53 3.09
N CYS A 89 -11.19 15.01 1.85
CA CYS A 89 -11.22 16.44 1.57
C CYS A 89 -11.88 16.75 0.23
N GLY A 90 -13.07 17.36 0.28
CA GLY A 90 -13.80 17.80 -0.91
C GLY A 90 -14.51 16.68 -1.67
N TYR A 91 -15.17 17.09 -2.75
CA TYR A 91 -15.94 16.22 -3.63
C TYR A 91 -15.60 16.50 -5.09
N ASP A 92 -15.61 15.48 -5.94
CA ASP A 92 -15.46 15.65 -7.38
C ASP A 92 -16.67 16.38 -7.99
N ARG A 93 -16.58 16.71 -9.28
CA ARG A 93 -17.64 17.45 -10.00
C ARG A 93 -18.99 16.73 -10.04
N GLU A 94 -19.02 15.42 -9.81
CA GLU A 94 -20.25 14.63 -9.76
C GLU A 94 -20.75 14.40 -8.33
N GLY A 95 -20.01 14.84 -7.32
CA GLY A 95 -20.35 14.74 -5.91
C GLY A 95 -19.72 13.55 -5.19
N SER A 96 -18.85 12.77 -5.84
CA SER A 96 -18.11 11.67 -5.20
C SER A 96 -17.09 12.21 -4.20
N PRO A 97 -17.03 11.70 -2.96
CA PRO A 97 -16.02 12.09 -1.98
C PRO A 97 -14.59 11.85 -2.49
N VAL A 98 -13.65 12.74 -2.16
CA VAL A 98 -12.24 12.63 -2.53
C VAL A 98 -11.38 12.29 -1.31
N TRP A 99 -10.68 11.16 -1.36
CA TRP A 99 -9.71 10.75 -0.34
C TRP A 99 -8.28 11.04 -0.79
N TYR A 100 -7.49 11.65 0.08
CA TYR A 100 -6.06 11.88 -0.13
C TYR A 100 -5.25 10.88 0.68
N GLU A 101 -4.22 10.30 0.10
CA GLU A 101 -3.23 9.45 0.78
C GLU A 101 -1.83 10.01 0.54
N ILE A 102 -1.08 10.31 1.61
CA ILE A 102 0.21 11.03 1.53
C ILE A 102 1.36 10.09 1.89
N ILE A 103 2.09 9.60 0.88
CA ILE A 103 2.99 8.45 1.07
C ILE A 103 4.35 8.84 1.66
N GLY A 104 5.05 9.83 1.10
CA GLY A 104 6.44 10.15 1.48
C GLY A 104 6.70 10.38 2.98
N PRO A 105 5.86 11.14 3.70
CA PRO A 105 6.08 11.40 5.12
C PRO A 105 5.59 10.25 6.04
N LEU A 106 5.02 9.17 5.50
CA LEU A 106 4.54 8.06 6.31
C LEU A 106 5.72 7.29 6.94
N ASP A 107 5.79 7.33 8.27
CA ASP A 107 6.71 6.48 9.04
C ASP A 107 6.05 5.12 9.35
N ALA A 108 6.06 4.24 8.35
CA ALA A 108 5.46 2.91 8.47
C ALA A 108 6.11 2.05 9.56
N LYS A 109 7.42 2.21 9.80
CA LYS A 109 8.14 1.45 10.83
C LYS A 109 7.76 1.93 12.22
N GLY A 110 7.75 3.25 12.45
CA GLY A 110 7.29 3.84 13.70
C GLY A 110 5.83 3.51 14.02
N LEU A 111 4.93 3.54 13.02
CA LEU A 111 3.54 3.13 13.20
C LEU A 111 3.41 1.65 13.60
N LEU A 112 4.11 0.75 12.92
CA LEU A 112 4.08 -0.68 13.24
C LEU A 112 4.79 -1.05 14.55
N PHE A 113 5.67 -0.18 15.05
CA PHE A 113 6.28 -0.31 16.38
C PHE A 113 5.40 0.29 17.50
N SER A 114 4.47 1.17 17.14
CA SER A 114 3.63 1.90 18.11
C SER A 114 2.18 1.39 18.20
N ALA A 115 1.68 0.79 17.12
CA ALA A 115 0.30 0.28 17.04
C ALA A 115 0.27 -1.16 16.54
N SER A 116 -0.81 -1.88 16.83
CA SER A 116 -1.00 -3.22 16.26
C SER A 116 -1.35 -3.13 14.78
N LYS A 117 -0.98 -4.16 14.00
CA LYS A 117 -1.43 -4.28 12.61
C LYS A 117 -2.97 -4.26 12.50
N GLN A 118 -3.65 -4.86 13.48
CA GLN A 118 -5.11 -4.89 13.54
C GLN A 118 -5.70 -3.48 13.71
N ASP A 119 -5.10 -2.61 14.53
CA ASP A 119 -5.57 -1.23 14.69
C ASP A 119 -5.38 -0.42 13.40
N LEU A 120 -4.29 -0.64 12.66
CA LEU A 120 -4.06 0.01 11.37
C LEU A 120 -5.11 -0.42 10.33
N ILE A 121 -5.39 -1.72 10.24
CA ILE A 121 -6.44 -2.26 9.35
C ILE A 121 -7.82 -1.77 9.77
N LYS A 122 -8.13 -1.77 11.08
CA LYS A 122 -9.39 -1.29 11.63
C LYS A 122 -9.58 0.21 11.35
N ASN A 123 -8.52 1.01 11.45
CA ASN A 123 -8.57 2.42 11.06
C ASN A 123 -8.90 2.60 9.58
N LYS A 124 -8.26 1.85 8.68
CA LYS A 124 -8.58 1.95 7.25
C LYS A 124 -9.97 1.40 6.91
N PHE A 125 -10.47 0.40 7.63
CA PHE A 125 -11.88 -0.04 7.52
C PHE A 125 -12.84 1.08 7.98
N ARG A 126 -12.52 1.77 9.08
CA ARG A 126 -13.27 2.93 9.55
C ARG A 126 -13.32 4.04 8.50
N ASP A 127 -12.20 4.34 7.84
CA ASP A 127 -12.14 5.34 6.77
C ASP A 127 -13.09 4.97 5.61
N CYS A 128 -13.19 3.68 5.26
CA CYS A 128 -14.16 3.21 4.26
C CYS A 128 -15.62 3.39 4.71
N GLU A 129 -15.96 3.12 5.97
CA GLU A 129 -17.32 3.37 6.50
C GLU A 129 -17.66 4.87 6.55
N VAL A 130 -16.67 5.72 6.87
CA VAL A 130 -16.83 7.19 6.77
C VAL A 130 -17.14 7.58 5.32
N LEU A 131 -16.35 7.11 4.36
CA LEU A 131 -16.56 7.38 2.93
C LEU A 131 -17.91 6.85 2.41
N ARG A 132 -18.36 5.69 2.89
CA ARG A 132 -19.69 5.13 2.55
C ARG A 132 -20.80 6.07 3.02
N ARG A 133 -20.74 6.53 4.26
CA ARG A 133 -21.73 7.46 4.81
C ARG A 133 -21.70 8.83 4.12
N GLU A 134 -20.53 9.30 3.71
CA GLU A 134 -20.40 10.53 2.91
C GLU A 134 -21.04 10.39 1.54
N CYS A 135 -20.91 9.21 0.90
CA CYS A 135 -21.63 8.90 -0.33
C CYS A 135 -23.17 8.95 -0.12
N GLU A 136 -23.67 8.46 1.02
CA GLU A 136 -25.10 8.50 1.36
C GLU A 136 -25.59 9.94 1.55
N GLN A 137 -24.87 10.74 2.33
CA GLN A 137 -25.18 12.15 2.54
C GLN A 137 -25.15 12.96 1.23
N GLN A 138 -24.16 12.70 0.37
CA GLN A 138 -24.09 13.32 -0.96
C GLN A 138 -25.22 12.85 -1.87
N SER A 139 -25.69 11.61 -1.71
CA SER A 139 -26.84 11.11 -2.47
C SER A 139 -28.11 11.85 -2.12
N GLU A 140 -28.35 12.06 -0.82
CA GLU A 140 -29.50 12.83 -0.31
C GLU A 140 -29.43 14.28 -0.78
N LYS A 141 -28.28 14.93 -0.59
CA LYS A 141 -28.05 16.34 -0.95
C LYS A 141 -28.25 16.62 -2.43
N LEU A 142 -27.83 15.70 -3.30
CA LEU A 142 -27.85 15.90 -4.76
C LEU A 142 -29.09 15.29 -5.43
N GLY A 143 -29.91 14.53 -4.71
CA GLY A 143 -31.08 13.84 -5.27
C GLY A 143 -30.72 12.77 -6.31
N LYS A 144 -29.48 12.26 -6.30
CA LYS A 144 -28.98 11.23 -7.22
C LYS A 144 -28.06 10.27 -6.47
N LYS A 145 -27.95 9.01 -6.89
CA LYS A 145 -27.05 8.05 -6.22
C LYS A 145 -25.58 8.44 -6.40
N VAL A 146 -24.88 8.63 -5.29
CA VAL A 146 -23.42 8.68 -5.17
C VAL A 146 -23.00 7.42 -4.42
N GLU A 147 -22.17 6.58 -5.03
CA GLU A 147 -21.76 5.30 -4.42
C GLU A 147 -20.29 4.94 -4.65
N MET A 148 -19.53 5.84 -5.28
CA MET A 148 -18.12 5.63 -5.60
C MET A 148 -17.28 6.81 -5.11
N VAL A 149 -16.01 6.56 -4.79
CA VAL A 149 -15.06 7.54 -4.27
C VAL A 149 -13.93 7.79 -5.25
N MET A 150 -13.38 9.00 -5.24
CA MET A 150 -12.15 9.33 -5.94
C MET A 150 -10.99 9.32 -4.96
N MET A 151 -9.82 8.83 -5.38
CA MET A 151 -8.62 8.81 -4.56
C MET A 151 -7.48 9.58 -5.22
N VAL A 152 -6.75 10.36 -4.44
CA VAL A 152 -5.51 11.04 -4.84
C VAL A 152 -4.39 10.52 -3.96
N TYR A 153 -3.47 9.79 -4.57
CA TYR A 153 -2.30 9.22 -3.93
C TYR A 153 -1.10 10.09 -4.25
N ASP A 154 -0.63 10.83 -3.25
CA ASP A 154 0.58 11.61 -3.32
C ASP A 154 1.79 10.73 -3.04
N CYS A 155 2.51 10.36 -4.10
CA CYS A 155 3.71 9.54 -4.02
C CYS A 155 5.01 10.36 -3.94
N GLU A 156 4.94 11.68 -3.77
CA GLU A 156 6.14 12.47 -3.50
C GLU A 156 6.84 11.94 -2.24
N GLY A 157 8.15 11.74 -2.33
CA GLY A 157 8.94 11.17 -1.23
C GLY A 157 8.82 9.65 -1.06
N LEU A 158 8.06 8.92 -1.91
CA LEU A 158 8.09 7.46 -1.94
C LEU A 158 9.54 6.97 -2.18
N GLY A 159 10.11 6.37 -1.13
CA GLY A 159 11.48 5.87 -1.09
C GLY A 159 11.61 4.47 -0.49
N LEU A 160 12.85 3.99 -0.40
CA LEU A 160 13.20 2.63 0.05
C LEU A 160 12.64 2.27 1.43
N LYS A 161 12.48 3.25 2.33
CA LYS A 161 11.87 3.05 3.67
C LYS A 161 10.47 2.43 3.61
N HIS A 162 9.70 2.69 2.55
CA HIS A 162 8.34 2.16 2.38
C HIS A 162 8.33 0.72 1.84
N LEU A 163 9.49 0.22 1.38
CA LEU A 163 9.63 -1.15 0.88
C LEU A 163 10.00 -2.13 2.00
N TRP A 164 10.03 -1.68 3.26
CA TRP A 164 10.21 -2.55 4.42
C TRP A 164 9.13 -3.63 4.44
N LYS A 165 9.53 -4.91 4.51
CA LYS A 165 8.63 -6.05 4.26
C LYS A 165 7.37 -6.04 5.14
N PRO A 166 7.46 -5.83 6.48
CA PRO A 166 6.26 -5.74 7.31
C PRO A 166 5.29 -4.60 6.93
N ALA A 167 5.79 -3.47 6.44
CA ALA A 167 4.95 -2.38 5.94
C ALA A 167 4.25 -2.78 4.64
N VAL A 168 4.98 -3.38 3.70
CA VAL A 168 4.42 -3.88 2.42
C VAL A 168 3.36 -4.95 2.67
N ASP A 169 3.63 -5.92 3.56
CA ASP A 169 2.70 -6.98 3.90
C ASP A 169 1.42 -6.41 4.56
N THR A 170 1.57 -5.47 5.50
CA THR A 170 0.43 -4.79 6.14
C THR A 170 -0.39 -4.00 5.12
N TYR A 171 0.25 -3.29 4.21
CA TYR A 171 -0.43 -2.54 3.17
C TYR A 171 -1.15 -3.46 2.18
N GLY A 172 -0.55 -4.62 1.86
CA GLY A 172 -1.20 -5.67 1.07
C GLY A 172 -2.49 -6.20 1.72
N GLU A 173 -2.47 -6.43 3.03
CA GLU A 173 -3.67 -6.83 3.79
C GLU A 173 -4.75 -5.73 3.80
N ILE A 174 -4.36 -4.46 3.87
CA ILE A 174 -5.29 -3.32 3.76
C ILE A 174 -5.96 -3.29 2.37
N LEU A 175 -5.17 -3.46 1.30
CA LEU A 175 -5.70 -3.50 -0.08
C LEU A 175 -6.63 -4.70 -0.29
N ALA A 176 -6.25 -5.89 0.20
CA ALA A 176 -7.09 -7.07 0.15
C ALA A 176 -8.41 -6.84 0.88
N MET A 177 -8.37 -6.20 2.06
CA MET A 177 -9.57 -5.82 2.80
C MET A 177 -10.47 -4.91 1.97
N PHE A 178 -9.93 -3.90 1.27
CA PHE A 178 -10.71 -3.02 0.40
C PHE A 178 -11.41 -3.79 -0.73
N GLU A 179 -10.67 -4.64 -1.45
CA GLU A 179 -11.19 -5.40 -2.60
C GLU A 179 -12.25 -6.44 -2.19
N GLU A 180 -12.12 -7.00 -1.00
CA GLU A 180 -13.05 -8.01 -0.48
C GLU A 180 -14.33 -7.42 0.13
N ASN A 181 -14.28 -6.19 0.67
CA ASN A 181 -15.37 -5.60 1.45
C ASN A 181 -16.02 -4.37 0.83
N TYR A 182 -15.33 -3.69 -0.09
CA TYR A 182 -15.82 -2.48 -0.74
C TYR A 182 -15.73 -2.60 -2.28
N PRO A 183 -16.27 -3.68 -2.88
CA PRO A 183 -16.26 -3.85 -4.33
C PRO A 183 -16.95 -2.69 -5.03
N GLU A 184 -16.53 -2.41 -6.27
CA GLU A 184 -17.19 -1.43 -7.15
C GLU A 184 -17.35 -0.03 -6.53
N SER A 185 -16.54 0.30 -5.51
CA SER A 185 -16.63 1.56 -4.77
C SER A 185 -15.55 2.57 -5.17
N LEU A 186 -14.50 2.16 -5.88
CA LEU A 186 -13.52 3.08 -6.47
C LEU A 186 -14.06 3.63 -7.79
N LYS A 187 -14.10 4.96 -7.94
CA LYS A 187 -14.38 5.66 -9.20
C LYS A 187 -13.11 5.81 -10.03
N ARG A 188 -12.05 6.36 -9.41
CA ARG A 188 -10.75 6.62 -10.02
C ARG A 188 -9.69 6.86 -8.94
N LEU A 189 -8.46 6.42 -9.21
CA LEU A 189 -7.31 6.65 -8.34
C LEU A 189 -6.22 7.36 -9.13
N PHE A 190 -5.90 8.59 -8.76
CA PHE A 190 -4.82 9.37 -9.34
C PHE A 190 -3.54 9.21 -8.52
N ILE A 191 -2.48 8.70 -9.14
CA ILE A 191 -1.13 8.76 -8.56
C ILE A 191 -0.51 10.08 -9.02
N VAL A 192 -0.11 10.94 -8.09
CA VAL A 192 0.59 12.19 -8.38
C VAL A 192 2.02 12.15 -7.87
N LYS A 193 2.92 12.88 -8.55
CA LYS A 193 4.33 13.04 -8.16
C LYS A 193 5.06 11.70 -7.94
N ALA A 194 4.75 10.69 -8.76
CA ALA A 194 5.36 9.36 -8.66
C ALA A 194 6.88 9.40 -8.98
N PRO A 195 7.74 8.92 -8.08
CA PRO A 195 9.18 8.86 -8.34
C PRO A 195 9.56 7.61 -9.15
N LYS A 196 10.82 7.54 -9.61
CA LYS A 196 11.37 6.38 -10.33
C LYS A 196 11.24 5.05 -9.59
N LEU A 197 11.06 5.07 -8.26
CA LEU A 197 10.85 3.88 -7.44
C LEU A 197 9.42 3.33 -7.52
N PHE A 198 8.44 4.13 -7.96
CA PHE A 198 7.03 3.75 -8.00
C PHE A 198 6.76 2.41 -8.70
N PRO A 199 7.37 2.07 -9.86
CA PRO A 199 7.10 0.79 -10.51
C PRO A 199 7.45 -0.42 -9.65
N VAL A 200 8.50 -0.31 -8.82
CA VAL A 200 8.88 -1.38 -7.88
C VAL A 200 7.84 -1.49 -6.76
N ALA A 201 7.45 -0.35 -6.17
CA ALA A 201 6.44 -0.32 -5.12
C ALA A 201 5.08 -0.82 -5.62
N TYR A 202 4.66 -0.41 -6.82
CA TYR A 202 3.41 -0.86 -7.43
C TYR A 202 3.44 -2.36 -7.72
N ASN A 203 4.56 -2.90 -8.21
CA ASN A 203 4.70 -4.33 -8.46
C ASN A 203 4.52 -5.19 -7.20
N LEU A 204 4.98 -4.69 -6.05
CA LEU A 204 4.79 -5.37 -4.76
C LEU A 204 3.33 -5.48 -4.34
N VAL A 205 2.48 -4.54 -4.71
CA VAL A 205 1.10 -4.47 -4.19
C VAL A 205 0.03 -4.75 -5.25
N LYS A 206 0.38 -4.69 -6.54
CA LYS A 206 -0.59 -4.82 -7.63
C LYS A 206 -1.36 -6.13 -7.58
N HIS A 207 -0.75 -7.21 -7.09
CA HIS A 207 -1.38 -8.53 -7.03
C HIS A 207 -2.54 -8.61 -6.04
N PHE A 208 -2.62 -7.68 -5.07
CA PHE A 208 -3.79 -7.52 -4.20
C PHE A 208 -4.94 -6.77 -4.87
N LEU A 209 -4.67 -6.02 -5.96
CA LEU A 209 -5.66 -5.22 -6.67
C LEU A 209 -6.38 -6.06 -7.74
N SER A 210 -7.71 -5.90 -7.82
CA SER A 210 -8.53 -6.49 -8.88
C SER A 210 -8.23 -5.84 -10.24
N GLU A 211 -8.62 -6.50 -11.33
CA GLU A 211 -8.48 -5.91 -12.67
C GLU A 211 -9.30 -4.61 -12.81
N ASP A 212 -10.46 -4.52 -12.17
CA ASP A 212 -11.29 -3.31 -12.16
C ASP A 212 -10.54 -2.14 -11.50
N THR A 213 -9.98 -2.36 -10.30
CA THR A 213 -9.18 -1.35 -9.61
C THR A 213 -7.96 -0.93 -10.43
N ARG A 214 -7.19 -1.89 -10.99
CA ARG A 214 -6.00 -1.58 -11.80
C ARG A 214 -6.34 -0.72 -13.03
N LYS A 215 -7.50 -0.92 -13.66
CA LYS A 215 -7.96 -0.09 -14.79
C LYS A 215 -8.32 1.34 -14.38
N LYS A 216 -8.59 1.58 -13.09
CA LYS A 216 -8.95 2.89 -12.53
C LYS A 216 -7.76 3.64 -11.95
N VAL A 217 -6.59 3.01 -11.84
CA VAL A 217 -5.33 3.64 -11.46
C VAL A 217 -4.78 4.43 -12.64
N VAL A 218 -4.55 5.72 -12.44
CA VAL A 218 -4.00 6.64 -13.45
C VAL A 218 -2.77 7.32 -12.86
N VAL A 219 -1.60 7.04 -13.44
CA VAL A 219 -0.34 7.73 -13.08
C VAL A 219 -0.25 9.04 -13.84
N LEU A 220 -0.21 10.16 -13.12
CA LEU A 220 -0.18 11.49 -13.71
C LEU A 220 1.26 11.99 -13.87
N GLY A 221 1.50 12.71 -14.96
CA GLY A 221 2.77 13.37 -15.27
C GLY A 221 2.92 14.72 -14.59
N SER A 222 3.73 15.61 -15.17
CA SER A 222 4.01 16.95 -14.64
C SER A 222 2.78 17.86 -14.56
N ASN A 223 1.79 17.65 -15.43
CA ASN A 223 0.53 18.39 -15.49
C ASN A 223 -0.56 17.84 -14.54
N TRP A 224 -0.17 17.16 -13.46
CA TRP A 224 -1.10 16.50 -12.57
C TRP A 224 -2.11 17.46 -11.93
N LYS A 225 -1.71 18.71 -11.63
CA LYS A 225 -2.62 19.74 -11.10
C LYS A 225 -3.73 20.08 -12.10
N GLU A 226 -3.40 20.34 -13.36
CA GLU A 226 -4.43 20.63 -14.38
C GLU A 226 -5.35 19.43 -14.60
N VAL A 227 -4.82 18.20 -14.54
CA VAL A 227 -5.65 16.99 -14.68
C VAL A 227 -6.62 16.86 -13.51
N LEU A 228 -6.19 17.07 -12.25
CA LEU A 228 -7.10 17.04 -11.10
C LEU A 228 -8.24 18.06 -11.24
N GLN A 229 -7.95 19.29 -11.70
CA GLN A 229 -8.95 20.34 -11.91
C GLN A 229 -10.00 20.01 -12.99
N LYS A 230 -9.72 19.06 -13.90
CA LYS A 230 -10.73 18.57 -14.85
C LYS A 230 -11.82 17.75 -14.16
N TYR A 231 -11.46 17.01 -13.11
CA TYR A 231 -12.36 16.08 -12.42
C TYR A 231 -12.95 16.65 -11.13
N ILE A 232 -12.24 17.56 -10.47
CA ILE A 232 -12.61 18.15 -9.20
C ILE A 232 -12.65 19.67 -9.39
N ASP A 233 -13.67 20.32 -8.84
CA ASP A 233 -13.73 21.78 -8.87
C ASP A 233 -12.56 22.39 -8.08
N PRO A 234 -11.84 23.43 -8.56
CA PRO A 234 -10.76 24.05 -7.80
C PRO A 234 -11.14 24.49 -6.38
N ALA A 235 -12.41 24.83 -6.13
CA ALA A 235 -12.89 25.16 -4.78
C ALA A 235 -12.99 23.95 -3.84
N GLN A 236 -12.84 22.73 -4.36
CA GLN A 236 -12.87 21.46 -3.62
C GLN A 236 -11.50 20.78 -3.55
N ILE A 237 -10.46 21.34 -4.18
CA ILE A 237 -9.09 20.83 -4.14
C ILE A 237 -8.27 21.74 -3.22
N PRO A 238 -7.50 21.21 -2.25
CA PRO A 238 -6.55 22.00 -1.46
C PRO A 238 -5.61 22.80 -2.36
N VAL A 239 -5.19 23.99 -1.92
CA VAL A 239 -4.20 24.81 -2.66
C VAL A 239 -2.91 24.02 -2.93
N GLU A 240 -2.45 23.21 -1.96
CA GLU A 240 -1.32 22.29 -2.10
C GLU A 240 -1.43 21.42 -3.37
N TYR A 241 -2.63 20.91 -3.64
CA TYR A 241 -2.95 20.03 -4.78
C TYR A 241 -3.41 20.78 -6.03
N GLY A 242 -3.24 22.11 -6.07
CA GLY A 242 -3.52 22.95 -7.24
C GLY A 242 -4.93 23.51 -7.29
N GLY A 243 -5.67 23.52 -6.19
CA GLY A 243 -6.96 24.21 -6.11
C GLY A 243 -6.90 25.56 -5.39
N THR A 244 -8.00 25.86 -4.70
CA THR A 244 -8.23 27.09 -3.95
C THR A 244 -8.77 26.84 -2.54
N LEU A 245 -9.02 25.58 -2.17
CA LEU A 245 -9.48 25.22 -0.83
C LEU A 245 -8.35 25.41 0.19
N THR A 246 -8.67 26.05 1.30
CA THR A 246 -7.81 26.24 2.46
C THR A 246 -8.59 25.90 3.72
N ASP A 247 -7.90 25.68 4.83
CA ASP A 247 -8.54 25.67 6.14
C ASP A 247 -9.03 27.08 6.53
N PRO A 248 -9.90 27.20 7.55
CA PRO A 248 -10.41 28.50 8.00
C PRO A 248 -9.32 29.51 8.41
N ASP A 249 -8.14 29.04 8.82
CA ASP A 249 -6.98 29.85 9.17
C ASP A 249 -6.06 30.18 7.97
N GLY A 250 -6.42 29.71 6.77
CA GLY A 250 -5.67 29.92 5.54
C GLY A 250 -4.61 28.87 5.23
N ASP A 251 -4.50 27.76 5.99
CA ASP A 251 -3.54 26.70 5.66
C ASP A 251 -3.84 26.09 4.27
N PRO A 252 -2.91 26.19 3.29
CA PRO A 252 -3.10 25.67 1.94
C PRO A 252 -3.14 24.14 1.87
N LYS A 253 -2.71 23.46 2.94
CA LYS A 253 -2.67 22.00 3.02
C LYS A 253 -3.98 21.39 3.50
N CYS A 254 -4.89 22.19 4.05
CA CYS A 254 -6.11 21.69 4.69
C CYS A 254 -5.81 20.64 5.78
N SER A 255 -4.83 20.92 6.65
CA SER A 255 -4.37 20.00 7.70
C SER A 255 -5.46 19.63 8.72
N SER A 256 -6.54 20.41 8.79
CA SER A 256 -7.74 20.06 9.57
C SER A 256 -8.48 18.83 9.02
N LYS A 257 -8.26 18.47 7.76
CA LYS A 257 -8.92 17.37 7.05
C LYS A 257 -7.95 16.29 6.57
N ILE A 258 -6.72 16.66 6.24
CA ILE A 258 -5.71 15.76 5.69
C ILE A 258 -4.54 15.65 6.67
N ASN A 259 -4.27 14.44 7.14
CA ASN A 259 -3.08 14.17 7.93
C ASN A 259 -1.86 13.98 6.99
N TYR A 260 -0.77 14.71 7.24
CA TYR A 260 0.46 14.66 6.43
C TYR A 260 1.54 13.74 7.01
N GLY A 261 1.19 12.85 7.94
CA GLY A 261 2.10 11.90 8.57
C GLY A 261 3.18 12.58 9.41
N GLY A 262 4.42 12.09 9.27
CA GLY A 262 5.57 12.53 10.05
C GLY A 262 6.22 11.35 10.79
N ASP A 263 7.44 11.59 11.27
CA ASP A 263 8.19 10.60 12.04
C ASP A 263 7.49 10.37 13.39
N VAL A 264 7.24 9.10 13.73
CA VAL A 264 6.58 8.77 14.99
C VAL A 264 7.57 8.92 16.14
N PRO A 265 7.27 9.72 17.18
CA PRO A 265 8.14 9.84 18.33
C PRO A 265 8.35 8.50 19.05
N GLN A 266 9.59 8.23 19.45
CA GLN A 266 9.97 6.96 20.09
C GLN A 266 9.19 6.64 21.37
N HIS A 267 8.63 7.64 22.07
CA HIS A 267 7.82 7.40 23.27
C HIS A 267 6.49 6.69 22.98
N TYR A 268 6.04 6.65 21.72
CA TYR A 268 4.88 5.82 21.32
C TYR A 268 5.24 4.35 21.09
N TYR A 269 6.53 4.00 21.01
CA TYR A 269 6.94 2.66 20.62
C TYR A 269 6.64 1.69 21.75
N VAL A 270 5.86 0.66 21.45
CA VAL A 270 5.52 -0.42 22.39
C VAL A 270 6.32 -1.70 22.11
N ARG A 271 7.11 -1.71 21.04
CA ARG A 271 8.04 -2.78 20.65
C ARG A 271 9.20 -2.22 19.83
N ASP A 272 10.33 -2.91 19.87
CA ASP A 272 11.57 -2.59 19.14
C ASP A 272 11.79 -3.47 17.90
N GLN A 273 11.04 -4.57 17.81
CA GLN A 273 11.09 -5.53 16.70
C GLN A 273 9.72 -6.14 16.42
N LEU A 274 9.57 -6.68 15.21
CA LEU A 274 8.43 -7.52 14.83
C LEU A 274 8.90 -8.96 14.68
N ALA A 275 8.00 -9.91 14.97
CA ALA A 275 8.26 -11.31 14.67
C ALA A 275 8.41 -11.49 13.14
N GLN A 276 9.59 -11.93 12.70
CA GLN A 276 9.92 -12.14 11.30
C GLN A 276 10.33 -13.59 11.06
N LYS A 277 9.97 -14.10 9.89
CA LYS A 277 10.48 -15.38 9.37
C LYS A 277 11.66 -15.09 8.44
N TYR A 278 12.63 -16.00 8.43
CA TYR A 278 13.79 -15.96 7.55
C TYR A 278 13.78 -17.20 6.66
N ASP A 279 14.15 -17.04 5.40
CA ASP A 279 14.12 -18.11 4.40
C ASP A 279 15.33 -19.04 4.54
N HIS A 280 16.43 -18.52 5.08
CA HIS A 280 17.69 -19.22 5.21
C HIS A 280 18.28 -19.09 6.61
N SER A 281 19.06 -20.10 7.01
CA SER A 281 19.90 -20.10 8.21
C SER A 281 21.24 -20.75 7.90
N VAL A 282 22.34 -20.08 8.21
CA VAL A 282 23.70 -20.56 7.95
C VAL A 282 24.59 -20.36 9.18
N VAL A 283 25.57 -21.25 9.37
CA VAL A 283 26.63 -21.06 10.36
C VAL A 283 27.85 -20.47 9.67
N VAL A 284 28.21 -19.24 10.03
CA VAL A 284 29.43 -18.57 9.59
C VAL A 284 30.54 -18.88 10.58
N ASN A 285 31.45 -19.76 10.18
CA ASN A 285 32.58 -20.17 11.03
C ASN A 285 33.46 -18.98 11.43
N ARG A 286 34.14 -19.11 12.58
CA ARG A 286 35.18 -18.15 13.00
C ARG A 286 36.22 -17.95 11.89
N GLY A 287 36.68 -16.73 11.68
CA GLY A 287 37.67 -16.42 10.64
C GLY A 287 37.14 -16.58 9.19
N SER A 288 35.83 -16.75 8.99
CA SER A 288 35.24 -17.03 7.68
C SER A 288 34.12 -16.05 7.31
N SER A 289 33.61 -16.16 6.09
CA SER A 289 32.47 -15.38 5.58
C SER A 289 31.56 -16.21 4.70
N HIS A 290 30.26 -15.95 4.80
CA HIS A 290 29.23 -16.49 3.91
C HIS A 290 28.81 -15.41 2.90
N GLN A 291 28.48 -15.80 1.67
CA GLN A 291 28.02 -14.86 0.65
C GLN A 291 26.90 -15.46 -0.18
N VAL A 292 25.99 -14.59 -0.63
CA VAL A 292 24.96 -14.93 -1.62
C VAL A 292 25.08 -13.96 -2.79
N GLU A 293 24.80 -14.46 -3.99
CA GLU A 293 25.02 -13.73 -5.23
C GLU A 293 23.72 -13.60 -6.01
N TYR A 294 23.44 -12.39 -6.50
CA TYR A 294 22.26 -12.08 -7.29
C TYR A 294 22.69 -11.41 -8.59
N GLU A 295 22.43 -12.08 -9.71
CA GLU A 295 22.66 -11.52 -11.03
C GLU A 295 21.53 -10.57 -11.41
N ILE A 296 21.87 -9.29 -11.55
CA ILE A 296 20.95 -8.23 -11.94
C ILE A 296 21.19 -7.89 -13.41
N LEU A 297 20.21 -8.22 -14.24
CA LEU A 297 20.28 -7.97 -15.69
C LEU A 297 19.75 -6.58 -16.07
N PHE A 298 18.79 -6.05 -15.31
CA PHE A 298 18.11 -4.80 -15.62
C PHE A 298 18.26 -3.81 -14.47
N PRO A 299 18.68 -2.57 -14.73
CA PRO A 299 18.79 -1.54 -13.70
C PRO A 299 17.40 -1.13 -13.18
N GLY A 300 17.35 -0.64 -11.95
CA GLY A 300 16.14 -0.11 -11.33
C GLY A 300 15.35 -1.11 -10.47
N CYS A 301 15.77 -2.37 -10.38
CA CYS A 301 15.28 -3.27 -9.34
C CYS A 301 15.84 -2.87 -7.96
N VAL A 302 15.19 -3.34 -6.90
CA VAL A 302 15.64 -3.14 -5.52
C VAL A 302 16.07 -4.46 -4.92
N LEU A 303 17.28 -4.50 -4.38
CA LEU A 303 17.71 -5.59 -3.52
C LEU A 303 17.26 -5.26 -2.10
N ARG A 304 16.48 -6.15 -1.48
CA ARG A 304 15.98 -6.03 -0.11
C ARG A 304 16.50 -7.20 0.72
N TRP A 305 16.96 -6.93 1.94
CA TRP A 305 17.42 -7.95 2.86
C TRP A 305 16.92 -7.71 4.28
N GLN A 306 16.87 -8.79 5.04
CA GLN A 306 16.74 -8.79 6.49
C GLN A 306 17.55 -9.93 7.08
N PHE A 307 18.17 -9.73 8.23
CA PHE A 307 18.93 -10.77 8.91
C PHE A 307 18.99 -10.59 10.43
N ARG A 308 19.27 -11.70 11.11
CA ARG A 308 19.52 -11.77 12.54
C ARG A 308 20.69 -12.72 12.80
N SER A 309 21.53 -12.40 13.77
CA SER A 309 22.59 -13.30 14.26
C SER A 309 22.26 -13.83 15.65
N GLU A 310 22.76 -15.01 15.99
CA GLU A 310 22.65 -15.55 17.35
C GLU A 310 23.86 -15.14 18.20
N GLY A 311 23.61 -14.59 19.39
CA GLY A 311 24.59 -14.41 20.47
C GLY A 311 25.63 -13.30 20.32
N ALA A 312 25.94 -12.84 19.11
CA ALA A 312 26.95 -11.81 18.88
C ALA A 312 26.67 -11.00 17.61
N ASP A 313 27.42 -9.92 17.41
CA ASP A 313 27.37 -9.11 16.20
C ASP A 313 27.84 -9.88 14.94
N ILE A 314 27.47 -9.41 13.75
CA ILE A 314 27.96 -9.97 12.48
C ILE A 314 28.35 -8.82 11.55
N GLY A 315 29.43 -9.00 10.79
CA GLY A 315 29.77 -8.08 9.71
C GLY A 315 28.81 -8.27 8.53
N PHE A 316 28.35 -7.20 7.91
CA PHE A 316 27.56 -7.28 6.69
C PHE A 316 27.91 -6.15 5.73
N GLY A 317 28.01 -6.47 4.44
CA GLY A 317 28.20 -5.51 3.36
C GLY A 317 27.68 -6.05 2.02
N VAL A 318 27.51 -5.16 1.05
CA VAL A 318 27.06 -5.48 -0.31
C VAL A 318 28.11 -5.01 -1.31
N TYR A 319 28.43 -5.86 -2.27
CA TYR A 319 29.46 -5.64 -3.27
C TYR A 319 28.94 -5.93 -4.67
N LEU A 320 29.63 -5.42 -5.69
CA LEU A 320 29.40 -5.73 -7.09
C LEU A 320 30.65 -6.40 -7.65
N LYS A 321 30.51 -7.60 -8.23
CA LYS A 321 31.64 -8.30 -8.85
C LYS A 321 32.25 -7.50 -10.00
N THR A 322 33.56 -7.58 -10.11
CA THR A 322 34.34 -7.01 -11.23
C THR A 322 34.67 -8.06 -12.29
N LYS A 323 34.54 -9.35 -11.96
CA LYS A 323 34.80 -10.48 -12.86
C LYS A 323 33.68 -11.54 -12.75
N VAL A 324 33.30 -12.13 -13.88
CA VAL A 324 32.27 -13.17 -13.94
C VAL A 324 32.86 -14.54 -13.58
N GLY A 325 32.10 -15.39 -12.88
CA GLY A 325 32.39 -16.81 -12.70
C GLY A 325 33.23 -17.21 -11.48
N GLU A 326 34.14 -16.38 -11.00
CA GLU A 326 34.99 -16.71 -9.83
C GLU A 326 34.47 -16.10 -8.52
N ARG A 327 34.71 -16.79 -7.40
CA ARG A 327 34.51 -16.21 -6.07
C ARG A 327 35.59 -15.16 -5.82
N GLN A 328 35.20 -13.89 -5.73
CA GLN A 328 36.12 -12.79 -5.49
C GLN A 328 36.25 -12.50 -3.99
N ARG A 329 37.45 -12.07 -3.55
CA ARG A 329 37.60 -11.50 -2.19
C ARG A 329 36.94 -10.13 -2.17
N ALA A 330 36.52 -9.65 -1.01
CA ALA A 330 35.86 -8.35 -0.90
C ALA A 330 36.71 -7.19 -1.46
N GLY A 331 38.03 -7.21 -1.26
CA GLY A 331 38.92 -6.18 -1.79
C GLY A 331 39.07 -6.18 -3.33
N ASP A 332 38.61 -7.23 -4.01
CA ASP A 332 38.64 -7.33 -5.48
C ASP A 332 37.29 -6.94 -6.12
N MET A 333 36.27 -6.64 -5.31
CA MET A 333 34.93 -6.25 -5.75
C MET A 333 34.70 -4.75 -5.52
N THR A 334 33.78 -4.17 -6.29
CA THR A 334 33.35 -2.79 -6.05
C THR A 334 32.42 -2.77 -4.84
N GLU A 335 32.73 -1.95 -3.84
CA GLU A 335 31.88 -1.79 -2.67
C GLU A 335 30.61 -1.00 -3.03
N VAL A 336 29.44 -1.54 -2.68
CA VAL A 336 28.13 -0.90 -2.88
C VAL A 336 27.56 -0.43 -1.54
N LEU A 337 27.65 -1.29 -0.52
CA LEU A 337 27.38 -0.99 0.87
C LEU A 337 28.59 -1.43 1.71
N PRO A 338 29.28 -0.52 2.40
CA PRO A 338 30.45 -0.85 3.20
C PRO A 338 30.17 -1.92 4.25
N ASN A 339 31.15 -2.78 4.49
CA ASN A 339 31.07 -3.78 5.56
C ASN A 339 31.05 -3.09 6.92
N GLN A 340 29.97 -3.27 7.68
CA GLN A 340 29.85 -2.76 9.05
C GLN A 340 29.51 -3.90 10.01
N ARG A 341 29.83 -3.71 11.29
CA ARG A 341 29.46 -4.65 12.35
C ARG A 341 28.08 -4.28 12.88
N TYR A 342 27.15 -5.22 12.81
CA TYR A 342 25.78 -5.03 13.25
C TYR A 342 25.48 -5.88 14.48
N ASN A 343 24.86 -5.28 15.49
CA ASN A 343 24.38 -5.98 16.69
C ASN A 343 23.07 -6.74 16.43
N ALA A 344 23.05 -7.49 15.32
CA ALA A 344 21.87 -8.18 14.79
C ALA A 344 21.35 -9.32 15.68
N HIS A 345 21.92 -9.52 16.87
CA HIS A 345 21.41 -10.44 17.90
C HIS A 345 20.38 -9.77 18.82
N MET A 346 20.48 -8.45 19.00
CA MET A 346 19.56 -7.65 19.81
C MET A 346 18.28 -7.33 19.04
N VAL A 347 18.43 -6.74 17.86
CA VAL A 347 17.33 -6.37 16.96
C VAL A 347 17.72 -6.83 15.55
N PRO A 348 16.79 -7.43 14.78
CA PRO A 348 17.04 -7.74 13.38
C PRO A 348 17.47 -6.53 12.58
N GLU A 349 18.40 -6.73 11.66
CA GLU A 349 18.80 -5.72 10.69
C GLU A 349 18.00 -5.90 9.42
N ASP A 350 17.59 -4.79 8.81
CA ASP A 350 16.92 -4.76 7.52
C ASP A 350 17.49 -3.62 6.67
N GLY A 351 17.43 -3.80 5.36
CA GLY A 351 17.95 -2.80 4.44
C GLY A 351 17.51 -3.07 3.02
N SER A 352 17.67 -2.05 2.19
CA SER A 352 17.48 -2.19 0.76
C SER A 352 18.33 -1.19 0.00
N LEU A 353 18.61 -1.48 -1.27
CA LEU A 353 19.27 -0.57 -2.20
C LEU A 353 18.70 -0.74 -3.61
N THR A 354 18.71 0.33 -4.39
CA THR A 354 18.39 0.28 -5.82
C THR A 354 19.61 -0.15 -6.60
N CYS A 355 19.48 -1.22 -7.39
CA CYS A 355 20.54 -1.69 -8.27
C CYS A 355 20.57 -0.82 -9.54
N SER A 356 21.45 0.18 -9.55
CA SER A 356 21.58 1.12 -10.67
C SER A 356 22.39 0.55 -11.85
N THR A 357 23.26 -0.43 -11.58
CA THR A 357 24.17 -1.02 -12.56
C THR A 357 23.89 -2.52 -12.66
N PRO A 358 23.73 -3.08 -13.88
CA PRO A 358 23.68 -4.52 -14.08
C PRO A 358 24.97 -5.21 -13.63
N GLY A 359 24.85 -6.43 -13.14
CA GLY A 359 25.98 -7.24 -12.69
C GLY A 359 25.62 -8.14 -11.52
N ILE A 360 26.63 -8.80 -10.95
CA ILE A 360 26.44 -9.76 -9.85
C ILE A 360 26.66 -9.05 -8.51
N TYR A 361 25.56 -8.80 -7.80
CA TYR A 361 25.59 -8.24 -6.45
C TYR A 361 25.86 -9.36 -5.45
N VAL A 362 26.77 -9.12 -4.51
CA VAL A 362 27.20 -10.07 -3.50
C VAL A 362 26.86 -9.51 -2.12
N LEU A 363 25.93 -10.15 -1.41
CA LEU A 363 25.66 -9.83 -0.01
C LEU A 363 26.50 -10.76 0.84
N ARG A 364 27.36 -10.18 1.69
CA ARG A 364 28.39 -10.92 2.43
C ARG A 364 28.20 -10.77 3.93
N PHE A 365 28.04 -11.89 4.61
CA PHE A 365 28.09 -12.00 6.07
C PHE A 365 29.51 -12.36 6.51
N ASP A 366 30.11 -11.48 7.29
CA ASP A 366 31.53 -11.53 7.64
C ASP A 366 31.73 -11.85 9.13
N ASN A 367 32.41 -12.96 9.40
CA ASN A 367 32.84 -13.36 10.74
C ASN A 367 34.36 -13.50 10.82
N THR A 368 35.10 -12.85 9.90
CA THR A 368 36.57 -12.94 9.83
C THR A 368 37.27 -12.31 11.04
N TYR A 369 36.60 -11.38 11.74
CA TYR A 369 37.10 -10.73 12.94
C TYR A 369 36.87 -11.53 14.24
N SER A 370 36.09 -12.62 14.22
CA SER A 370 35.84 -13.44 15.40
C SER A 370 36.94 -14.48 15.59
N PHE A 371 37.57 -14.46 16.76
CA PHE A 371 38.62 -15.42 17.15
C PHE A 371 38.06 -16.67 17.84
N LEU A 372 36.88 -16.58 18.46
CA LEU A 372 36.39 -17.60 19.40
C LEU A 372 35.14 -18.34 18.93
N HIS A 373 34.23 -17.66 18.23
CA HIS A 373 32.87 -18.20 18.01
C HIS A 373 32.45 -18.15 16.54
N SER A 374 31.87 -19.26 16.08
CA SER A 374 31.03 -19.31 14.89
C SER A 374 29.69 -18.63 15.18
N LYS A 375 29.03 -18.10 14.15
CA LYS A 375 27.77 -17.36 14.29
C LYS A 375 26.70 -17.98 13.41
N LYS A 376 25.57 -18.31 14.00
CA LYS A 376 24.39 -18.68 13.22
C LYS A 376 23.67 -17.42 12.79
N VAL A 377 23.45 -17.28 11.48
CA VAL A 377 22.83 -16.13 10.85
C VAL A 377 21.59 -16.61 10.09
N SER A 378 20.44 -16.05 10.46
CA SER A 378 19.17 -16.25 9.76
C SER A 378 18.91 -15.05 8.87
N TYR A 379 18.58 -15.25 7.60
CA TYR A 379 18.42 -14.14 6.65
C TYR A 379 17.41 -14.44 5.53
N SER A 380 16.89 -13.37 4.93
CA SER A 380 16.11 -13.36 3.70
C SER A 380 16.65 -12.28 2.77
N VAL A 381 16.72 -12.57 1.47
CA VAL A 381 17.11 -11.59 0.44
C VAL A 381 16.19 -11.75 -0.75
N GLU A 382 15.64 -10.64 -1.22
CA GLU A 382 14.68 -10.58 -2.31
C GLU A 382 15.14 -9.53 -3.34
N VAL A 383 14.92 -9.84 -4.62
CA VAL A 383 15.05 -8.86 -5.72
C VAL A 383 13.65 -8.41 -6.11
N LEU A 384 13.38 -7.13 -5.89
CA LEU A 384 12.11 -6.50 -6.17
C LEU A 384 12.18 -5.87 -7.56
N LEU A 385 11.43 -6.45 -8.50
CA LEU A 385 11.42 -6.00 -9.89
C LEU A 385 10.44 -4.84 -10.09
N PRO A 386 10.73 -3.89 -10.99
CA PRO A 386 9.76 -2.88 -11.39
C PRO A 386 8.63 -3.51 -12.23
N ASP A 387 7.42 -2.97 -12.11
CA ASP A 387 6.33 -3.29 -13.02
C ASP A 387 6.55 -2.59 -14.39
N THR A 388 6.60 -3.38 -15.46
CA THR A 388 6.98 -2.89 -16.79
C THR A 388 6.04 -1.79 -17.32
N ALA A 389 4.73 -1.91 -17.10
CA ALA A 389 3.75 -0.97 -17.63
C ALA A 389 3.85 0.40 -16.94
N SER A 390 3.90 0.42 -15.61
CA SER A 390 4.09 1.65 -14.84
C SER A 390 5.48 2.27 -15.05
N ALA A 391 6.52 1.47 -15.28
CA ALA A 391 7.84 1.97 -15.65
C ALA A 391 7.80 2.73 -16.98
N GLN A 392 7.08 2.21 -17.98
CA GLN A 392 6.89 2.90 -19.27
C GLN A 392 6.10 4.21 -19.10
N GLN A 393 5.06 4.23 -18.27
CA GLN A 393 4.26 5.44 -17.99
C GLN A 393 5.07 6.54 -17.28
N ILE A 394 6.03 6.17 -16.42
CA ILE A 394 6.90 7.15 -15.74
C ILE A 394 8.03 7.64 -16.66
N GLN A 395 8.52 6.80 -17.56
CA GLN A 395 9.57 7.17 -18.52
C GLN A 395 9.03 7.95 -19.73
N GLY A 396 7.81 7.65 -20.17
CA GLY A 396 7.11 8.39 -21.21
C GLY A 396 6.33 9.53 -20.58
N GLU A 397 6.87 10.75 -20.62
CA GLU A 397 6.13 11.96 -20.27
C GLU A 397 4.81 12.02 -21.07
N SER A 398 3.71 11.68 -20.38
CA SER A 398 2.30 11.78 -20.78
C SER A 398 1.80 10.91 -21.95
N PRO A 399 0.95 9.89 -21.69
CA PRO A 399 -0.11 9.57 -22.63
C PRO A 399 -1.19 10.66 -22.51
N ASN A 400 -1.50 11.33 -23.63
CA ASN A 400 -2.73 12.10 -23.78
C ASN A 400 -3.93 11.18 -23.54
N HIS A 401 -4.39 11.09 -22.30
CA HIS A 401 -5.72 10.57 -22.00
C HIS A 401 -6.71 11.73 -22.19
N SER A 402 -7.24 11.82 -23.42
CA SER A 402 -8.46 12.57 -23.70
C SER A 402 -9.67 11.90 -23.00
N PRO A 403 -10.73 12.65 -22.68
CA PRO A 403 -11.76 12.29 -21.69
C PRO A 403 -12.47 10.95 -21.88
#